data_AF-A0A2D8J9J3-F1
#
_entry.id   AF-A0A2D8J9J3-F1
#
_cell.length_a   1.000
_cell.length_b   1.000
_cell.length_c   1.000
_cell.angle_alpha   90.00
_cell.angle_beta   90.00
_cell.angle_gamma   90.00
#
_symmetry.space_group_name_H-M   'P 1'
#
loop_
_entity.id
_entity.type
_entity.pdbx_description
1 polymer ?
#
loop_
_entity_poly.entity_id
_entity_poly.type
_entity_poly.pdbx_seq_one_letter_code
_entity_poly.pdbx_strand_id
1 'polypeptide(L)'
;VDFAGMVKEGKHLASLHPQIVVKIPMIEEGVKALKYFSDAGIKTNCTLVFSTGQALLAAKAGATYVSPFIGRLDDNSTDGLELIEDIRLVFDNYSYGTEILAASVRHTMHIINCAKIGADVMTGPLSAIKGLLNHPLTDIGLEKFLSDYRKGN
;
A
#
# COMPACT_ATOMS: atom_id res chain seq x y z
N VAL A 1 -1.42 -11.65 -19.87
CA VAL A 1 -0.53 -10.51 -20.22
C VAL A 1 0.88 -11.07 -20.26
N ASP A 2 1.59 -10.92 -21.37
CA ASP A 2 2.97 -11.40 -21.52
C ASP A 2 3.98 -10.30 -21.18
N PHE A 3 5.26 -10.66 -21.06
CA PHE A 3 6.34 -9.71 -20.76
C PHE A 3 6.44 -8.58 -21.80
N ALA A 4 6.34 -8.91 -23.09
CA ALA A 4 6.50 -7.93 -24.17
C ALA A 4 5.40 -6.85 -24.13
N GLY A 5 4.16 -7.25 -23.89
CA GLY A 5 3.02 -6.35 -23.70
C GLY A 5 3.21 -5.44 -22.49
N MET A 6 3.59 -6.00 -21.33
CA MET A 6 3.84 -5.23 -20.12
C MET A 6 4.95 -4.19 -20.31
N VAL A 7 6.04 -4.55 -20.99
CA VAL A 7 7.14 -3.63 -21.28
C VAL A 7 6.69 -2.50 -22.20
N LYS A 8 5.96 -2.83 -23.27
CA LYS A 8 5.46 -1.85 -24.24
C LYS A 8 4.52 -0.83 -23.58
N GLU A 9 3.52 -1.32 -22.85
CA GLU A 9 2.53 -0.45 -22.17
C GLU A 9 3.17 0.34 -21.03
N GLY A 10 4.00 -0.31 -20.20
CA GLY A 10 4.65 0.35 -19.07
C GLY A 10 5.60 1.47 -19.50
N LYS A 11 6.34 1.30 -20.61
CA LYS A 11 7.15 2.38 -21.18
C LYS A 11 6.31 3.56 -21.65
N HIS A 12 5.20 3.27 -22.34
CA HIS A 12 4.28 4.31 -22.81
C HIS A 12 3.71 5.10 -21.62
N LEU A 13 3.27 4.42 -20.57
CA LEU A 13 2.77 5.07 -19.35
C LEU A 13 3.86 5.89 -18.66
N ALA A 14 5.05 5.34 -18.48
CA ALA A 14 6.16 6.03 -17.83
C ALA A 14 6.59 7.30 -18.57
N SER A 15 6.41 7.35 -19.90
CA SER A 15 6.75 8.55 -20.69
C SER A 15 5.74 9.69 -20.54
N LEU A 16 4.55 9.45 -19.98
CA LEU A 16 3.51 10.48 -19.86
C LEU A 16 3.84 11.50 -18.75
N HIS A 17 4.48 11.07 -17.65
CA HIS A 17 4.84 11.94 -16.54
C HIS A 17 5.85 11.28 -15.58
N PRO A 18 6.85 12.01 -15.02
CA PRO A 18 7.88 11.44 -14.13
C PRO A 18 7.35 10.87 -12.80
N GLN A 19 6.12 11.20 -12.40
CA GLN A 19 5.49 10.67 -11.17
C GLN A 19 4.73 9.35 -11.40
N ILE A 20 4.64 8.88 -12.64
CA ILE A 20 3.93 7.63 -12.92
C ILE A 20 4.74 6.44 -12.41
N VAL A 21 4.04 5.57 -11.69
CA VAL A 21 4.55 4.28 -11.22
C VAL A 21 3.80 3.18 -11.97
N VAL A 22 4.52 2.36 -12.73
CA VAL A 22 3.91 1.31 -13.55
C VAL A 22 3.47 0.16 -12.65
N LYS A 23 2.16 -0.17 -12.65
CA LYS A 23 1.64 -1.32 -11.91
C LYS A 23 1.88 -2.62 -12.68
N ILE A 24 2.53 -3.58 -12.03
CA ILE A 24 2.88 -4.88 -12.61
C ILE A 24 2.29 -5.99 -11.71
N PRO A 25 1.49 -6.93 -12.24
CA PRO A 25 0.95 -8.02 -11.44
C PRO A 25 2.04 -9.00 -11.00
N MET A 26 1.88 -9.60 -9.83
CA MET A 26 2.72 -10.69 -9.34
C MET A 26 2.44 -12.00 -10.11
N ILE A 27 3.12 -12.16 -11.23
CA ILE A 27 3.18 -13.38 -12.07
C ILE A 27 4.62 -13.52 -12.61
N GLU A 28 4.98 -14.69 -13.15
CA GLU A 28 6.35 -14.94 -13.66
C GLU A 28 6.82 -13.86 -14.65
N GLU A 29 6.03 -13.57 -15.68
CA GLU A 29 6.33 -12.53 -16.66
C GLU A 29 6.37 -11.12 -16.04
N GLY A 30 5.62 -10.91 -14.96
CA GLY A 30 5.60 -9.67 -14.19
C GLY A 30 6.90 -9.47 -13.43
N VAL A 31 7.45 -10.52 -12.82
CA VAL A 31 8.77 -10.48 -12.16
C VAL A 31 9.87 -10.13 -13.17
N LYS A 32 9.82 -10.70 -14.39
CA LYS A 32 10.73 -10.32 -15.48
C LYS A 32 10.57 -8.84 -15.85
N ALA A 33 9.33 -8.34 -15.92
CA ALA A 33 9.05 -6.94 -16.21
C ALA A 33 9.53 -5.98 -15.10
N LEU A 34 9.36 -6.35 -13.82
CA LEU A 34 9.88 -5.59 -12.68
C LEU A 34 11.40 -5.38 -12.82
N LYS A 35 12.14 -6.46 -13.09
CA LYS A 35 13.59 -6.37 -13.28
C LYS A 35 13.97 -5.46 -14.46
N TYR A 36 13.26 -5.61 -15.57
CA TYR A 36 13.46 -4.77 -16.75
C TYR A 36 13.27 -3.28 -16.45
N PHE A 37 12.19 -2.92 -15.76
CA PHE A 37 11.90 -1.53 -15.43
C PHE A 37 12.85 -0.97 -14.37
N SER A 38 13.23 -1.78 -13.37
CA SER A 38 14.23 -1.39 -12.37
C SER A 38 15.57 -1.05 -13.03
N ASP A 39 16.04 -1.87 -13.99
CA ASP A 39 17.29 -1.61 -14.72
C ASP A 39 17.20 -0.35 -15.58
N ALA A 40 16.01 -0.01 -16.05
CA ALA A 40 15.73 1.21 -16.80
C ALA A 40 15.47 2.44 -15.91
N GLY A 41 15.53 2.31 -14.58
CA GLY A 41 15.23 3.39 -13.63
C GLY A 41 13.75 3.82 -13.61
N ILE A 42 12.84 2.99 -14.12
CA ILE A 42 11.41 3.25 -14.15
C ILE A 42 10.77 2.68 -12.88
N LYS A 43 10.03 3.53 -12.15
CA LYS A 43 9.35 3.12 -10.91
C LYS A 43 8.23 2.14 -11.18
N THR A 44 8.15 1.10 -10.37
CA THR A 44 7.12 0.06 -10.48
C THR A 44 6.44 -0.24 -9.16
N ASN A 45 5.16 -0.62 -9.23
CA ASN A 45 4.40 -1.14 -8.11
C ASN A 45 3.95 -2.57 -8.42
N CYS A 46 4.48 -3.55 -7.69
CA CYS A 46 4.04 -4.93 -7.80
C CYS A 46 2.71 -5.13 -7.09
N THR A 47 1.65 -5.46 -7.83
CA THR A 47 0.28 -5.60 -7.33
C THR A 47 -0.18 -7.05 -7.31
N LEU A 48 -1.32 -7.33 -6.64
CA LEU A 48 -1.88 -8.67 -6.46
C LEU A 48 -0.95 -9.58 -5.66
N VAL A 49 -0.36 -9.05 -4.59
CA VAL A 49 0.49 -9.80 -3.66
C VAL A 49 -0.35 -10.29 -2.48
N PHE A 50 -0.21 -11.58 -2.16
CA PHE A 50 -0.99 -12.29 -1.15
C PHE A 50 -0.12 -13.17 -0.24
N SER A 51 1.20 -13.14 -0.40
CA SER A 51 2.14 -13.87 0.47
C SER A 51 3.49 -13.18 0.59
N THR A 52 4.19 -13.46 1.69
CA THR A 52 5.53 -12.92 1.97
C THR A 52 6.55 -13.36 0.93
N GLY A 53 6.44 -14.60 0.41
CA GLY A 53 7.30 -15.09 -0.67
C GLY A 53 7.12 -14.32 -1.98
N GLN A 54 5.89 -13.91 -2.31
CA GLN A 54 5.62 -13.04 -3.45
C GLN A 54 6.23 -11.64 -3.24
N ALA A 55 6.09 -11.06 -2.06
CA ALA A 55 6.69 -9.76 -1.75
C ALA A 55 8.23 -9.81 -1.84
N LEU A 56 8.84 -10.90 -1.35
CA LEU A 56 10.28 -11.14 -1.47
C LEU A 56 10.73 -11.19 -2.93
N LEU A 57 10.01 -11.89 -3.81
CA LEU A 57 10.32 -11.92 -5.24
C LEU A 57 10.22 -10.53 -5.88
N ALA A 58 9.18 -9.75 -5.55
CA ALA A 58 9.02 -8.40 -6.06
C ALA A 58 10.17 -7.48 -5.64
N ALA A 59 10.56 -7.52 -4.36
CA ALA A 59 11.65 -6.73 -3.83
C ALA A 59 13.00 -7.10 -4.48
N LYS A 60 13.28 -8.41 -4.61
CA LYS A 60 14.50 -8.88 -5.30
C LYS A 60 14.55 -8.52 -6.78
N ALA A 61 13.39 -8.37 -7.43
CA ALA A 61 13.30 -7.89 -8.80
C ALA A 61 13.44 -6.37 -8.94
N GLY A 62 13.58 -5.63 -7.84
CA GLY A 62 13.78 -4.17 -7.85
C GLY A 62 12.49 -3.36 -7.91
N ALA A 63 11.37 -3.92 -7.43
CA ALA A 63 10.13 -3.15 -7.34
C ALA A 63 10.31 -1.91 -6.42
N THR A 64 9.76 -0.76 -6.83
CA THR A 64 9.71 0.44 -5.96
C THR A 64 8.70 0.24 -4.83
N TYR A 65 7.51 -0.27 -5.17
CA TYR A 65 6.46 -0.62 -4.23
C TYR A 65 6.06 -2.08 -4.36
N VAL A 66 5.64 -2.67 -3.25
CA VAL A 66 4.85 -3.91 -3.23
C VAL A 66 3.47 -3.59 -2.65
N SER A 67 2.40 -4.11 -3.27
CA SER A 67 1.02 -3.91 -2.83
C SER A 67 0.37 -5.22 -2.37
N PRO A 68 0.47 -5.57 -1.07
CA PRO A 68 -0.29 -6.66 -0.47
C PRO A 68 -1.77 -6.30 -0.34
N PHE A 69 -2.68 -7.23 -0.68
CA PHE A 69 -4.13 -6.97 -0.71
C PHE A 69 -4.82 -7.51 0.55
N ILE A 70 -4.68 -6.77 1.66
CA ILE A 70 -5.08 -7.24 3.00
C ILE A 70 -6.60 -7.49 3.11
N GLY A 71 -7.43 -6.56 2.64
CA GLY A 71 -8.88 -6.71 2.72
C GLY A 71 -9.45 -7.77 1.79
N ARG A 72 -8.66 -8.38 0.90
CA ARG A 72 -9.08 -9.58 0.17
C ARG A 72 -8.70 -10.86 0.91
N LEU A 73 -7.67 -10.82 1.75
CA LEU A 73 -7.35 -11.93 2.66
C LEU A 73 -8.42 -12.04 3.74
N ASP A 74 -8.86 -10.91 4.30
CA ASP A 74 -9.92 -10.90 5.31
C ASP A 74 -11.24 -11.49 4.77
N ASP A 75 -11.59 -11.18 3.51
CA ASP A 75 -12.75 -11.75 2.81
C ASP A 75 -12.66 -13.29 2.68
N ASN A 76 -11.46 -13.86 2.81
CA ASN A 76 -11.17 -15.30 2.76
C ASN A 76 -10.72 -15.85 4.14
N SER A 77 -11.15 -15.21 5.23
CA SER A 77 -10.89 -15.66 6.61
C SER A 77 -9.40 -15.80 6.96
N THR A 78 -8.55 -15.00 6.32
CA THR A 78 -7.11 -14.90 6.62
C THR A 78 -6.83 -13.48 7.10
N ASP A 79 -6.14 -13.31 8.22
CA ASP A 79 -5.80 -11.97 8.71
C ASP A 79 -4.82 -11.29 7.75
N GLY A 80 -5.29 -10.27 7.05
CA GLY A 80 -4.46 -9.53 6.11
C GLY A 80 -3.36 -8.69 6.78
N LEU A 81 -3.47 -8.39 8.07
CA LEU A 81 -2.47 -7.62 8.81
C LEU A 81 -1.23 -8.45 9.13
N GLU A 82 -1.39 -9.75 9.42
CA GLU A 82 -0.26 -10.67 9.61
C GLU A 82 0.67 -10.67 8.38
N LEU A 83 0.11 -10.58 7.18
CA LEU A 83 0.92 -10.47 5.95
C LEU A 83 1.77 -9.19 5.93
N ILE A 84 1.26 -8.06 6.42
CA ILE A 84 2.03 -6.81 6.48
C ILE A 84 3.15 -6.93 7.51
N GLU A 85 2.89 -7.56 8.66
CA GLU A 85 3.89 -7.82 9.70
C GLU A 85 5.04 -8.68 9.18
N ASP A 86 4.71 -9.79 8.53
CA ASP A 86 5.70 -10.69 7.94
C ASP A 86 6.55 -10.00 6.87
N ILE A 87 5.92 -9.22 5.98
CA ILE A 87 6.64 -8.50 4.93
C ILE A 87 7.55 -7.44 5.55
N ARG A 88 7.07 -6.70 6.56
CA ARG A 88 7.87 -5.69 7.27
C ARG A 88 9.11 -6.32 7.90
N LEU A 89 8.93 -7.41 8.66
CA LEU A 89 10.02 -8.15 9.27
C LEU A 89 11.05 -8.61 8.23
N VAL A 90 10.60 -9.21 7.13
CA VAL A 90 11.50 -9.66 6.05
C VAL A 90 12.23 -8.48 5.41
N PHE A 91 11.54 -7.38 5.13
CA PHE A 91 12.13 -6.22 4.48
C PHE A 91 13.18 -5.55 5.36
N ASP A 92 12.95 -5.48 6.67
CA ASP A 92 13.90 -4.97 7.65
C ASP A 92 15.14 -5.87 7.75
N ASN A 93 14.93 -7.19 7.86
CA ASN A 93 16.02 -8.17 7.96
C ASN A 93 17.01 -8.12 6.78
N TYR A 94 16.51 -7.85 5.57
CA TYR A 94 17.34 -7.77 4.37
C TYR A 94 17.64 -6.33 3.93
N SER A 95 17.14 -5.32 4.65
CA SER A 95 17.26 -3.91 4.30
C SER A 95 16.79 -3.62 2.86
N TYR A 96 15.65 -4.20 2.46
CA TYR A 96 15.07 -3.89 1.14
C TYR A 96 14.59 -2.44 1.08
N GLY A 97 14.95 -1.74 0.01
CA GLY A 97 14.45 -0.39 -0.27
C GLY A 97 13.06 -0.34 -0.93
N THR A 98 12.45 -1.49 -1.19
CA THR A 98 11.07 -1.58 -1.69
C THR A 98 10.10 -1.16 -0.58
N GLU A 99 9.20 -0.24 -0.89
CA GLU A 99 8.21 0.28 0.05
C GLU A 99 6.96 -0.64 0.11
N ILE A 100 6.48 -0.91 1.31
CA ILE A 100 5.26 -1.67 1.57
C ILE A 100 4.06 -0.72 1.41
N LEU A 101 3.30 -0.91 0.34
CA LEU A 101 2.08 -0.18 0.05
C LEU A 101 0.87 -1.05 0.45
N ALA A 102 0.41 -0.93 1.69
CA ALA A 102 -0.77 -1.64 2.17
C ALA A 102 -2.00 -1.28 1.31
N ALA A 103 -2.51 -2.26 0.57
CA ALA A 103 -3.59 -2.09 -0.40
C ALA A 103 -4.81 -2.92 -0.02
N SER A 104 -5.94 -2.65 -0.68
CA SER A 104 -7.24 -3.25 -0.33
C SER A 104 -7.68 -2.92 1.11
N VAL A 105 -7.32 -1.75 1.62
CA VAL A 105 -7.84 -1.21 2.89
C VAL A 105 -9.36 -1.08 2.84
N ARG A 106 -10.07 -1.54 3.88
CA ARG A 106 -11.55 -1.53 3.95
C ARG A 106 -12.10 -0.54 4.97
N HIS A 107 -11.42 -0.42 6.11
CA HIS A 107 -11.90 0.38 7.23
C HIS A 107 -10.75 1.08 7.97
N THR A 108 -11.10 2.02 8.83
CA THR A 108 -10.18 2.85 9.62
C THR A 108 -9.13 2.02 10.37
N MET A 109 -9.52 0.87 10.93
CA MET A 109 -8.59 0.02 11.68
C MET A 109 -7.48 -0.63 10.84
N HIS A 110 -7.67 -0.86 9.53
CA HIS A 110 -6.56 -1.30 8.67
C HIS A 110 -5.51 -0.22 8.57
N ILE A 111 -5.92 1.04 8.43
CA ILE A 111 -5.00 2.18 8.33
C ILE A 111 -4.17 2.27 9.60
N ILE A 112 -4.83 2.27 10.75
CA ILE A 112 -4.18 2.40 12.05
C ILE A 112 -3.21 1.24 12.30
N ASN A 113 -3.64 0.00 12.03
CA ASN A 113 -2.80 -1.17 12.28
C ASN A 113 -1.63 -1.25 11.29
N CYS A 114 -1.83 -0.97 10.00
CA CYS A 114 -0.72 -0.88 9.04
C CYS A 114 0.32 0.18 9.47
N ALA A 115 -0.14 1.33 9.98
CA ALA A 115 0.74 2.38 10.48
C ALA A 115 1.52 1.93 11.74
N LYS A 116 0.89 1.17 12.65
CA LYS A 116 1.56 0.61 13.84
C LYS A 116 2.61 -0.44 13.47
N ILE A 117 2.33 -1.27 12.47
CA ILE A 117 3.25 -2.30 11.98
C ILE A 117 4.46 -1.66 11.29
N GLY A 118 4.26 -0.53 10.60
CA GLY A 118 5.32 0.16 9.85
C GLY A 118 5.25 -0.08 8.35
N ALA A 119 4.03 -0.21 7.79
CA ALA A 119 3.84 -0.09 6.35
C ALA A 119 4.21 1.34 5.90
N ASP A 120 4.97 1.44 4.81
CA ASP A 120 5.49 2.73 4.32
C ASP A 120 4.38 3.59 3.70
N VAL A 121 3.44 2.97 3.01
CA VAL A 121 2.33 3.63 2.33
C VAL A 121 1.03 2.85 2.55
N MET A 122 -0.10 3.55 2.56
CA MET A 122 -1.43 2.96 2.52
C MET A 122 -2.22 3.52 1.33
N THR A 123 -2.96 2.66 0.63
CA THR A 123 -3.98 3.06 -0.34
C THR A 123 -5.34 2.47 0.05
N GLY A 124 -6.35 3.33 0.12
CA GLY A 124 -7.69 2.92 0.54
C GLY A 124 -8.78 3.88 0.07
N PRO A 125 -10.05 3.53 0.30
CA PRO A 125 -11.19 4.37 -0.07
C PRO A 125 -11.25 5.62 0.81
N LEU A 126 -11.81 6.69 0.26
CA LEU A 126 -12.01 7.96 0.98
C LEU A 126 -12.81 7.80 2.28
N SER A 127 -13.75 6.84 2.33
CA SER A 127 -14.56 6.56 3.52
C SER A 127 -13.72 6.11 4.72
N ALA A 128 -12.77 5.19 4.51
CA ALA A 128 -11.86 4.74 5.58
C ALA A 128 -10.97 5.87 6.08
N ILE A 129 -10.48 6.73 5.18
CA ILE A 129 -9.66 7.89 5.51
C ILE A 129 -10.47 8.93 6.31
N LYS A 130 -11.66 9.31 5.83
CA LYS A 130 -12.54 10.23 6.55
C LYS A 130 -12.98 9.68 7.91
N GLY A 131 -13.09 8.36 8.03
CA GLY A 131 -13.36 7.69 9.30
C GLY A 131 -12.34 7.99 10.39
N LEU A 132 -11.08 8.33 10.04
CA LEU A 132 -10.04 8.72 11.01
C LEU A 132 -10.32 10.06 11.69
N LEU A 133 -11.13 10.94 11.07
CA LEU A 133 -11.47 12.26 11.63
C LEU A 133 -12.54 12.16 12.73
N ASN A 134 -13.26 11.03 12.80
CA ASN A 134 -14.46 10.91 13.62
C ASN A 134 -14.13 10.30 14.98
N HIS A 135 -14.45 11.02 16.06
CA HIS A 135 -14.41 10.47 17.41
C HIS A 135 -15.47 11.18 18.29
N PRO A 136 -16.40 10.47 18.95
CA PRO A 136 -17.51 11.10 19.68
C PRO A 136 -17.05 12.09 20.76
N LEU A 137 -15.93 11.82 21.43
CA LEU A 137 -15.39 12.75 22.43
C LEU A 137 -14.83 14.05 21.82
N THR A 138 -14.42 14.04 20.54
CA THR A 138 -14.01 15.25 19.84
C THR A 138 -15.22 16.16 19.64
N ASP A 139 -16.34 15.59 19.18
CA ASP A 139 -17.58 16.33 18.97
C ASP A 139 -18.14 16.89 20.28
N ILE A 140 -18.23 16.04 21.32
CA ILE A 140 -18.68 16.45 22.66
C ILE A 140 -17.77 17.55 23.24
N GLY A 141 -16.45 17.40 23.09
CA GLY A 141 -15.47 18.39 23.55
C GLY A 141 -15.64 19.74 22.86
N LEU A 142 -15.80 19.74 21.54
CA LEU A 142 -16.00 20.94 20.75
C LEU A 142 -17.31 21.64 21.12
N GLU A 143 -18.41 20.90 21.27
CA GLU A 143 -19.70 21.45 21.70
C GLU A 143 -19.60 22.11 23.07
N LYS A 144 -18.92 21.46 24.02
CA LYS A 144 -18.69 22.02 25.36
C LYS A 144 -17.89 23.32 25.30
N PHE A 145 -16.79 23.36 24.54
CA PHE A 145 -15.98 24.58 24.39
C PHE A 145 -16.78 25.74 23.80
N LEU A 146 -17.62 25.47 22.79
CA LEU A 146 -18.48 26.49 22.18
C LEU A 146 -19.59 26.97 23.14
N SER A 147 -20.13 26.08 23.97
CA SER A 147 -21.14 26.43 24.99
C SER A 147 -20.55 27.32 26.08
N ASP A 148 -19.37 26.98 26.58
CA ASP A 148 -18.69 27.74 27.63
C ASP A 148 -18.28 29.12 27.13
N TYR A 149 -17.78 29.23 25.88
CA TYR A 149 -17.44 30.51 25.25
C TYR A 149 -18.64 31.47 25.19
N ARG A 150 -19.84 30.97 24.87
CA ARG A 150 -21.06 31.80 24.78
C ARG A 150 -21.59 32.26 26.14
N LYS A 151 -21.20 31.61 27.24
CA LYS A 151 -21.68 31.93 28.60
C LYS A 151 -20.79 32.94 29.33
N GLY A 152 -19.53 33.07 28.94
CA GLY A 152 -18.49 33.78 29.70
C GLY A 152 -17.78 34.92 28.97
N ASN A 153 -18.22 35.28 27.76
CA ASN A 153 -17.80 36.48 27.02
C ASN A 153 -19.02 37.29 26.59
#